data_AF-A0A401USJ7-F1
#
_entry.id   AF-A0A401USJ7-F1
#
_cell.length_a   1.000
_cell.length_b   1.000
_cell.length_c   1.000
_cell.angle_alpha   90.00
_cell.angle_beta   90.00
_cell.angle_gamma   90.00
#
_symmetry.space_group_name_H-M   'P 1'
#
loop_
_entity.id
_entity.type
_entity.pdbx_description
1 polymer ?
#
loop_
_entity_poly.entity_id
_entity_poly.type
_entity_poly.pdbx_seq_one_letter_code
_entity_poly.pdbx_strand_id
1 'polypeptide(L)'
;MRTLPIDVRDEEIKNLIIEWNELLAVEKYEEALSMFPSDNLEVEWTSDLLEQAVYGYGVIGYTREEIKEMFGSEDYKITSIFDNKEKDKIMNSIEVSRDWNFKDENIIGMVHYDCVPLNGELSDLTARFHIMKIDENNITLKFLDLHVM
;
A
#
# COMPACT_ATOMS: atom_id res chain seq x y z
N MET A 1 -8.62 7.42 -9.72
CA MET A 1 -8.99 6.03 -9.38
C MET A 1 -8.75 5.11 -10.58
N ARG A 2 -8.00 4.03 -10.37
CA ARG A 2 -7.72 2.96 -11.32
C ARG A 2 -8.79 1.88 -11.22
N THR A 3 -9.09 1.21 -12.32
CA THR A 3 -10.05 0.10 -12.38
C THR A 3 -9.52 -1.01 -13.26
N LEU A 4 -9.94 -2.25 -12.99
CA LEU A 4 -9.59 -3.44 -13.76
C LEU A 4 -10.86 -4.24 -14.09
N PRO A 5 -10.86 -5.05 -15.16
CA PRO A 5 -11.90 -6.06 -15.38
C PRO A 5 -12.00 -7.05 -14.21
N ILE A 6 -13.19 -7.58 -13.94
CA ILE A 6 -13.41 -8.52 -12.83
C ILE A 6 -12.67 -9.86 -13.00
N ASP A 7 -12.46 -10.28 -14.25
CA ASP A 7 -11.74 -11.49 -14.63
C ASP A 7 -10.22 -11.26 -14.82
N VAL A 8 -9.73 -10.08 -14.43
CA VAL A 8 -8.30 -9.75 -14.50
C VAL A 8 -7.47 -10.79 -13.75
N ARG A 9 -6.26 -11.06 -14.23
CA ARG A 9 -5.31 -11.95 -13.56
C ARG A 9 -4.65 -11.28 -12.36
N ASP A 10 -4.18 -12.07 -11.41
CA ASP A 10 -3.52 -11.56 -10.21
C ASP A 10 -2.25 -10.76 -10.53
N GLU A 11 -1.53 -11.11 -11.61
CA GLU A 11 -0.35 -10.37 -12.05
C GLU A 11 -0.65 -8.90 -12.37
N GLU A 12 -1.81 -8.59 -12.94
CA GLU A 12 -2.17 -7.20 -13.25
C GLU A 12 -2.50 -6.42 -11.96
N ILE A 13 -3.07 -7.08 -10.95
CA ILE A 13 -3.28 -6.50 -9.62
C ILE A 13 -1.93 -6.21 -8.96
N LYS A 14 -0.98 -7.15 -9.02
CA LYS A 14 0.39 -6.93 -8.53
C LYS A 14 1.08 -5.77 -9.24
N ASN A 15 0.90 -5.64 -10.55
CA ASN A 15 1.46 -4.51 -11.32
C ASN A 15 0.93 -3.15 -10.84
N LEU A 16 -0.35 -3.06 -10.43
CA LEU A 16 -0.89 -1.83 -9.83
C LEU A 16 -0.25 -1.51 -8.48
N ILE A 17 0.02 -2.51 -7.65
CA ILE A 17 0.73 -2.33 -6.38
C ILE A 17 2.18 -1.87 -6.62
N ILE A 18 2.84 -2.44 -7.63
CA ILE A 18 4.18 -2.01 -8.04
C ILE A 18 4.14 -0.54 -8.50
N GLU A 19 3.21 -0.16 -9.37
CA GLU A 19 3.02 1.24 -9.80
C GLU A 19 2.80 2.17 -8.60
N TRP A 20 1.96 1.75 -7.65
CA TRP A 20 1.71 2.50 -6.41
C TRP A 20 3.00 2.67 -5.58
N ASN A 21 3.81 1.63 -5.41
CA ASN A 21 5.10 1.72 -4.73
C ASN A 21 6.04 2.71 -5.44
N GLU A 22 6.13 2.65 -6.77
CA GLU A 22 7.03 3.52 -7.52
C GLU A 22 6.63 4.99 -7.44
N LEU A 23 5.34 5.31 -7.30
CA LEU A 23 4.90 6.67 -7.00
C LEU A 23 5.39 7.12 -5.62
N LEU A 24 5.30 6.25 -4.61
CA LEU A 24 5.80 6.55 -3.26
C LEU A 24 7.32 6.68 -3.23
N ALA A 25 8.04 5.91 -4.03
CA ALA A 25 9.49 5.97 -4.15
C ALA A 25 10.00 7.33 -4.66
N VAL A 26 9.17 8.08 -5.38
CA VAL A 26 9.44 9.46 -5.81
C VAL A 26 8.59 10.49 -5.07
N GLU A 27 8.08 10.14 -3.88
CA GLU A 27 7.35 11.00 -2.94
C GLU A 27 6.07 11.63 -3.53
N LYS A 28 5.46 10.98 -4.54
CA LYS A 28 4.18 11.39 -5.15
C LYS A 28 2.99 10.81 -4.38
N TYR A 29 2.89 11.15 -3.10
CA TYR A 29 1.86 10.61 -2.19
C TYR A 29 0.42 10.89 -2.65
N GLU A 30 0.15 12.09 -3.18
CA GLU A 30 -1.17 12.46 -3.70
C GLU A 30 -1.58 11.60 -4.91
N GLU A 31 -0.64 11.37 -5.85
CA GLU A 31 -0.89 10.54 -7.03
C GLU A 31 -1.11 9.07 -6.63
N ALA A 32 -0.29 8.56 -5.70
CA ALA A 32 -0.40 7.21 -5.17
C ALA A 32 -1.76 6.99 -4.47
N LEU A 33 -2.16 7.92 -3.59
CA LEU A 33 -3.45 7.84 -2.91
C LEU A 33 -4.61 7.98 -3.92
N SER A 34 -4.47 8.81 -4.95
CA SER A 34 -5.49 8.99 -6.00
C SER A 34 -5.68 7.77 -6.91
N MET A 35 -4.79 6.77 -6.85
CA MET A 35 -4.97 5.50 -7.56
C MET A 35 -6.20 4.76 -7.05
N PHE A 36 -6.51 4.82 -5.75
CA PHE A 36 -7.52 3.97 -5.12
C PHE A 36 -8.39 4.77 -4.14
N PRO A 37 -9.67 4.40 -3.96
CA PRO A 37 -10.39 4.83 -2.76
C PRO A 37 -9.66 4.36 -1.50
N SER A 38 -9.68 5.16 -0.44
CA SER A 38 -9.18 4.78 0.87
C SER A 38 -10.31 4.27 1.77
N ASP A 39 -9.98 3.42 2.73
CA ASP A 39 -10.84 3.14 3.85
C ASP A 39 -10.84 4.31 4.82
N ASN A 40 -12.03 4.76 5.21
CA ASN A 40 -12.21 5.92 6.08
C ASN A 40 -12.91 5.54 7.39
N LEU A 41 -12.83 4.26 7.79
CA LEU A 41 -13.49 3.78 9.01
C LEU A 41 -12.75 4.20 10.27
N GLU A 42 -11.42 4.07 10.27
CA GLU A 42 -10.58 4.45 11.42
C GLU A 42 -9.95 5.82 11.22
N VAL A 43 -9.50 6.12 9.99
CA VAL A 43 -8.75 7.33 9.66
C VAL A 43 -9.15 7.79 8.26
N GLU A 44 -9.36 9.09 8.09
CA GLU A 44 -9.53 9.69 6.76
C GLU A 44 -8.16 9.91 6.12
N TRP A 45 -7.74 8.99 5.25
CA TRP A 45 -6.41 9.05 4.64
C TRP A 45 -6.23 10.28 3.76
N THR A 46 -5.12 10.98 3.98
CA THR A 46 -4.63 12.08 3.15
C THR A 46 -3.22 11.78 2.65
N SER A 47 -2.75 12.54 1.65
CA SER A 47 -1.35 12.46 1.21
C SER A 47 -0.38 12.68 2.37
N ASP A 48 -0.70 13.59 3.26
CA ASP A 48 0.11 13.91 4.42
C ASP A 48 0.19 12.70 5.35
N LEU A 49 -0.95 12.09 5.73
CA LEU A 49 -0.96 10.89 6.58
C LEU A 49 -0.23 9.70 5.94
N LEU A 50 -0.30 9.56 4.62
CA LEU A 50 0.46 8.53 3.91
C LEU A 50 1.97 8.81 3.99
N GLU A 51 2.40 10.07 3.85
CA GLU A 51 3.79 10.46 4.10
C GLU A 51 4.19 10.17 5.56
N GLN A 52 3.33 10.46 6.54
CA GLN A 52 3.58 10.15 7.95
C GLN A 52 3.75 8.67 8.18
N ALA A 53 2.89 7.83 7.59
CA ALA A 53 3.01 6.38 7.68
C ALA A 53 4.34 5.89 7.09
N VAL A 54 4.90 6.56 6.09
CA VAL A 54 6.20 6.21 5.54
C VAL A 54 7.33 6.61 6.50
N TYR A 55 7.49 7.90 6.81
CA TYR A 55 8.61 8.33 7.66
C TYR A 55 8.50 7.86 9.12
N GLY A 56 7.27 7.60 9.57
CA GLY A 56 6.92 7.10 10.89
C GLY A 56 6.90 5.58 10.98
N TYR A 57 7.28 4.86 9.91
CA TYR A 57 7.35 3.40 9.91
C TYR A 57 6.01 2.75 10.32
N GLY A 58 4.95 3.12 9.63
CA GLY A 58 3.56 2.72 9.88
C GLY A 58 2.84 3.54 10.94
N VAL A 59 3.53 4.44 11.65
CA VAL A 59 2.92 5.31 12.67
C VAL A 59 2.52 6.65 12.07
N ILE A 60 1.26 7.04 12.29
CA ILE A 60 0.68 8.31 11.84
C ILE A 60 0.29 9.20 13.02
N GLY A 61 0.04 10.48 12.76
CA GLY A 61 -0.43 11.46 13.74
C GLY A 61 0.67 12.21 14.48
N TYR A 62 1.94 12.02 14.07
CA TYR A 62 3.11 12.62 14.72
C TYR A 62 3.98 13.34 13.70
N THR A 63 4.62 14.44 14.12
CA THR A 63 5.62 15.11 13.28
C THR A 63 6.91 14.28 13.20
N ARG A 64 7.79 14.65 12.26
CA ARG A 64 9.11 14.01 12.10
C ARG A 64 9.96 14.14 13.37
N GLU A 65 9.86 15.28 14.06
CA GLU A 65 10.55 15.52 15.33
C GLU A 65 10.05 14.58 16.42
N GLU A 66 8.74 14.39 16.55
CA GLU A 66 8.14 13.50 17.55
C GLU A 66 8.51 12.04 17.29
N ILE A 67 8.44 11.58 16.02
CA ILE A 67 8.90 10.23 15.63
C ILE A 67 10.38 10.03 15.99
N LYS A 68 11.22 11.03 15.71
CA LYS A 68 12.65 10.97 16.03
C LYS A 68 12.91 10.87 17.53
N GLU A 69 12.16 11.62 18.35
CA GLU A 69 12.25 11.55 19.81
C GLU A 69 11.79 10.19 20.36
N MET A 70 10.74 9.60 19.79
CA MET A 70 10.16 8.34 20.24
C MET A 70 10.98 7.11 19.84
N PHE A 71 11.48 7.08 18.60
CA PHE A 71 12.04 5.86 17.99
C PHE A 71 13.53 5.96 17.62
N GLY A 72 14.12 7.15 17.66
CA GLY A 72 15.56 7.36 17.46
C GLY A 72 16.10 7.10 16.05
N SER A 73 15.30 6.56 15.14
CA SER A 73 15.65 6.22 13.76
C SER A 73 14.98 7.14 12.74
N GLU A 74 15.51 7.06 11.52
CA GLU A 74 15.75 8.14 10.58
C GLU A 74 14.72 8.13 9.44
N ASP A 75 14.07 9.28 9.21
CA ASP A 75 13.42 9.73 7.97
C ASP A 75 13.26 8.63 6.89
N TYR A 76 12.39 7.66 7.16
CA TYR A 76 12.20 6.53 6.27
C TYR A 76 11.58 7.03 4.97
N LYS A 77 12.07 6.49 3.86
CA LYS A 77 11.51 6.71 2.53
C LYS A 77 11.26 5.37 1.87
N ILE A 78 10.10 5.24 1.24
CA ILE A 78 9.89 4.14 0.30
C ILE A 78 10.89 4.32 -0.84
N THR A 79 11.43 3.21 -1.32
CA THR A 79 12.40 3.19 -2.42
C THR A 79 11.88 2.34 -3.56
N SER A 80 12.46 2.51 -4.76
CA SER A 80 12.03 1.75 -5.92
C SER A 80 12.24 0.25 -5.69
N ILE A 81 11.25 -0.56 -6.06
CA ILE A 81 11.39 -2.02 -6.08
C ILE A 81 12.48 -2.40 -7.08
N PHE A 82 12.53 -1.75 -8.23
CA PHE A 82 13.43 -2.12 -9.33
C PHE A 82 14.91 -1.86 -9.03
N ASP A 83 15.18 -0.85 -8.20
CA ASP A 83 16.54 -0.51 -7.75
C ASP A 83 17.00 -1.37 -6.56
N ASN A 84 16.10 -2.14 -5.95
CA ASN A 84 16.42 -2.98 -4.80
C ASN A 84 17.13 -4.29 -5.22
N LYS A 85 18.21 -4.63 -4.50
CA LYS A 85 18.97 -5.89 -4.70
C LYS A 85 18.11 -7.14 -4.51
N GLU A 86 17.04 -7.05 -3.71
CA GLU A 86 16.11 -8.13 -3.37
C GLU A 86 14.74 -7.96 -4.05
N LYS A 87 14.66 -7.23 -5.18
CA LYS A 87 13.43 -6.96 -5.92
C LYS A 87 12.53 -8.18 -6.13
N ASP A 88 13.11 -9.34 -6.44
CA ASP A 88 12.33 -10.55 -6.69
C ASP A 88 11.62 -11.03 -5.41
N LYS A 89 12.21 -10.83 -4.22
CA LYS A 89 11.55 -11.13 -2.96
C LYS A 89 10.39 -10.17 -2.69
N ILE A 90 10.60 -8.88 -2.95
CA ILE A 90 9.58 -7.83 -2.78
C ILE A 90 8.40 -8.05 -3.73
N MET A 91 8.65 -8.41 -5.00
CA MET A 91 7.57 -8.72 -5.94
C MET A 91 6.81 -9.99 -5.55
N ASN A 92 7.51 -10.97 -4.97
CA ASN A 92 6.89 -12.21 -4.50
C ASN A 92 6.10 -12.05 -3.19
N SER A 93 6.39 -11.02 -2.39
CA SER A 93 5.65 -10.71 -1.16
C SER A 93 4.33 -9.97 -1.40
N ILE A 94 4.03 -9.59 -2.66
CA ILE A 94 2.70 -9.13 -3.04
C ILE A 94 1.80 -10.35 -3.21
N GLU A 95 0.95 -10.61 -2.22
CA GLU A 95 0.00 -11.71 -2.21
C GLU A 95 -1.41 -11.22 -2.55
N VAL A 96 -2.05 -11.88 -3.53
CA VAL A 96 -3.43 -11.60 -3.95
C VAL A 96 -4.29 -12.79 -3.53
N SER A 97 -5.33 -12.52 -2.74
CA SER A 97 -6.25 -13.55 -2.25
C SER A 97 -7.69 -13.19 -2.60
N ARG A 98 -8.38 -14.04 -3.36
CA ARG A 98 -9.78 -13.81 -3.82
C ARG A 98 -10.85 -14.64 -3.11
N ASP A 99 -10.44 -15.54 -2.22
CA ASP A 99 -11.35 -16.49 -1.57
C ASP A 99 -11.60 -16.12 -0.11
N TRP A 100 -12.21 -14.96 0.09
CA TRP A 100 -12.49 -14.42 1.42
C TRP A 100 -13.98 -14.16 1.59
N ASN A 101 -14.54 -14.68 2.67
CA ASN A 101 -15.95 -14.53 2.99
C ASN A 101 -16.15 -13.26 3.84
N PHE A 102 -15.98 -12.09 3.21
CA PHE A 102 -16.22 -10.80 3.85
C PHE A 102 -17.71 -10.57 4.10
N LYS A 103 -18.03 -9.71 5.08
CA LYS A 103 -19.42 -9.30 5.34
C LYS A 103 -19.98 -8.40 4.25
N ASP A 104 -19.11 -7.62 3.60
CA ASP A 104 -19.47 -6.77 2.47
C ASP A 104 -19.35 -7.58 1.18
N GLU A 105 -20.47 -7.75 0.48
CA GLU A 105 -20.57 -8.53 -0.76
C GLU A 105 -19.80 -7.91 -1.94
N ASN A 106 -19.45 -6.63 -1.84
CA ASN A 106 -18.63 -5.95 -2.84
C ASN A 106 -17.14 -6.24 -2.66
N ILE A 107 -16.71 -6.70 -1.49
CA ILE A 107 -15.32 -7.05 -1.24
C ILE A 107 -15.14 -8.52 -1.57
N ILE A 108 -14.32 -8.80 -2.58
CA ILE A 108 -14.11 -10.14 -3.13
C ILE A 108 -12.69 -10.66 -2.91
N GLY A 109 -11.90 -9.96 -2.12
CA GLY A 109 -10.53 -10.35 -1.87
C GLY A 109 -9.71 -9.26 -1.22
N MET A 110 -8.43 -9.54 -1.08
CA MET A 110 -7.46 -8.68 -0.44
C MET A 110 -6.09 -8.85 -1.09
N VAL A 111 -5.31 -7.78 -1.03
CA VAL A 111 -3.90 -7.76 -1.36
C VAL A 111 -3.12 -7.43 -0.10
N HIS A 112 -2.14 -8.26 0.22
CA HIS A 112 -1.09 -7.95 1.19
C HIS A 112 0.18 -7.71 0.42
N TYR A 113 0.79 -6.54 0.62
CA TYR A 113 2.11 -6.23 0.12
C TYR A 113 3.05 -6.10 1.30
N ASP A 114 3.69 -7.21 1.65
CA ASP A 114 4.73 -7.25 2.68
C ASP A 114 6.08 -6.81 2.10
N CYS A 115 7.05 -6.56 2.97
CA CYS A 115 8.41 -6.19 2.56
C CYS A 115 8.49 -4.89 1.75
N VAL A 116 7.64 -3.91 2.08
CA VAL A 116 7.70 -2.58 1.45
C VAL A 116 9.13 -2.02 1.64
N PRO A 117 9.84 -1.66 0.56
CA PRO A 117 11.26 -1.32 0.64
C PRO A 117 11.45 0.07 1.24
N LEU A 118 12.08 0.13 2.42
CA LEU A 118 12.41 1.38 3.09
C LEU A 118 13.93 1.62 3.04
N ASN A 119 14.34 2.79 2.56
CA ASN A 119 15.74 3.20 2.45
C ASN A 119 16.65 2.15 1.76
N GLY A 120 16.11 1.41 0.79
CA GLY A 120 16.84 0.38 0.03
C GLY A 120 16.89 -1.00 0.67
N GLU A 121 16.27 -1.21 1.83
CA GLU A 121 16.23 -2.49 2.54
C GLU A 121 14.78 -3.02 2.65
N LEU A 122 14.64 -4.33 2.86
CA LEU A 122 13.34 -4.93 3.17
C LEU A 122 12.89 -4.49 4.57
N SER A 123 11.60 -4.22 4.73
CA SER A 123 11.01 -3.87 6.03
C SER A 123 9.92 -4.88 6.43
N ASP A 124 9.43 -4.78 7.67
CA ASP A 124 8.19 -5.45 8.13
C ASP A 124 6.95 -4.56 7.93
N LEU A 125 7.10 -3.48 7.14
CA LEU A 125 5.97 -2.64 6.74
C LEU A 125 5.14 -3.37 5.67
N THR A 126 3.83 -3.37 5.89
CA THR A 126 2.84 -4.02 5.05
C THR A 126 1.80 -3.00 4.59
N ALA A 127 1.56 -2.95 3.28
CA ALA A 127 0.44 -2.22 2.70
C ALA A 127 -0.73 -3.19 2.43
N ARG A 128 -1.94 -2.81 2.84
CA ARG A 128 -3.14 -3.65 2.66
C ARG A 128 -4.18 -2.99 1.79
N PHE A 129 -4.78 -3.80 0.92
CA PHE A 129 -5.84 -3.34 0.03
C PHE A 129 -6.97 -4.35 -0.04
N HIS A 130 -8.22 -3.91 0.01
CA HIS A 130 -9.34 -4.76 -0.40
C HIS A 130 -9.48 -4.75 -1.92
N ILE A 131 -9.87 -5.89 -2.49
CA ILE A 131 -10.33 -5.99 -3.88
C ILE A 131 -11.83 -5.78 -3.86
N MET A 132 -12.29 -4.67 -4.42
CA MET A 132 -13.66 -4.20 -4.34
C MET A 132 -14.30 -4.14 -5.73
N LYS A 133 -15.48 -4.72 -5.87
CA LYS A 133 -16.34 -4.54 -7.05
C LYS A 133 -16.83 -3.11 -7.13
N ILE A 134 -16.72 -2.51 -8.31
CA ILE A 134 -17.39 -1.25 -8.64
C ILE A 134 -18.74 -1.56 -9.30
N ASP A 135 -18.74 -2.57 -10.15
CA ASP A 135 -19.91 -3.10 -10.85
C ASP A 135 -19.68 -4.58 -11.21
N GLU A 136 -20.59 -5.17 -11.98
CA GLU A 136 -20.53 -6.59 -12.38
C GLU A 136 -19.32 -6.97 -13.24
N ASN A 137 -18.68 -6.00 -13.89
CA ASN A 137 -17.59 -6.22 -14.84
C ASN A 137 -16.25 -5.62 -14.36
N ASN A 138 -16.26 -4.75 -13.34
CA ASN A 138 -15.09 -3.99 -12.93
C ASN A 138 -14.83 -4.06 -11.43
N ILE A 139 -13.55 -4.07 -11.10
CA ILE A 139 -13.02 -3.99 -9.74
C ILE A 139 -12.06 -2.81 -9.60
N THR A 140 -11.83 -2.39 -8.36
CA THR A 140 -10.72 -1.52 -7.94
C THR A 140 -10.07 -2.14 -6.71
N LEU A 141 -8.89 -1.64 -6.37
CA LEU A 141 -8.35 -1.79 -5.02
C LEU A 141 -8.88 -0.67 -4.14
N LYS A 142 -9.01 -0.95 -2.84
CA LYS A 142 -9.31 0.03 -1.81
C LYS A 142 -8.19 -0.01 -0.78
N PHE A 143 -7.42 1.08 -0.66
CA PHE A 143 -6.32 1.19 0.29
C PHE A 143 -6.86 1.19 1.72
N LEU A 144 -6.33 0.31 2.58
CA LEU A 144 -6.77 0.20 3.97
C LEU A 144 -5.82 0.95 4.89
N ASP A 145 -4.55 0.56 4.83
CA ASP A 145 -3.48 1.11 5.66
C ASP A 145 -2.10 0.70 5.18
N LEU A 146 -1.11 1.33 5.82
CA LEU A 146 0.31 1.04 5.76
C LEU A 146 0.82 0.96 7.20
N HIS A 147 1.15 -0.23 7.68
CA HIS A 147 1.50 -0.47 9.09
C HIS A 147 2.48 -1.65 9.23
N VAL A 148 3.03 -1.82 10.43
CA VAL A 148 3.91 -2.96 10.76
C VAL A 148 3.07 -4.16 11.18
N MET A 149 3.37 -5.34 10.62
CA MET A 149 2.74 -6.63 10.97
C MET A 149 3.59 -7.50 11.90
#